data_AF-A0A4Y8YS06-F1
#
_entry.id   AF-A0A4Y8YS06-F1
#
_cell.length_a   1.000
_cell.length_b   1.000
_cell.length_c   1.000
_cell.angle_alpha   90.00
_cell.angle_beta   90.00
_cell.angle_gamma   90.00
#
_symmetry.space_group_name_H-M   'P 1'
#
loop_
_entity.id
_entity.type
_entity.pdbx_description
1 polymer ?
#
loop_
_entity_poly.entity_id
_entity_poly.type
_entity_poly.pdbx_seq_one_letter_code
_entity_poly.pdbx_strand_id
1 'polypeptide(L)'
;MGSTGDRVAARERGWQKATRAAGTAVRERERAARRFAAARAQRDAAERVMATVLRELVDATGMLRTAAAIVGVSFEEAERLTDELGVDLLTGEGGEG
;
A
#
# COMPACT_ATOMS: atom_id res chain seq x y z
N MET A 1 1.42 58.00 -11.17
CA MET A 1 2.26 57.00 -11.86
C MET A 1 3.24 56.44 -10.84
N GLY A 2 3.23 55.13 -10.60
CA GLY A 2 4.13 54.50 -9.61
C GLY A 2 5.59 54.50 -10.09
N SER A 3 6.52 54.67 -9.15
CA SER A 3 7.95 54.71 -9.45
C SER A 3 8.42 53.37 -10.03
N THR A 4 9.46 53.39 -10.85
CA THR A 4 10.15 52.17 -11.30
C THR A 4 10.60 51.31 -10.10
N GLY A 5 10.95 51.94 -8.96
CA GLY A 5 11.25 51.25 -7.71
C GLY A 5 10.05 50.46 -7.14
N ASP A 6 8.84 51.00 -7.23
CA ASP A 6 7.62 50.32 -6.75
C ASP A 6 7.31 49.06 -7.56
N ARG A 7 7.53 49.12 -8.89
CA ARG A 7 7.35 47.99 -9.79
C ARG A 7 8.36 46.88 -9.54
N VAL A 8 9.62 47.24 -9.30
CA VAL A 8 10.68 46.27 -8.96
C VAL A 8 10.37 45.60 -7.61
N ALA A 9 10.04 46.39 -6.59
CA ALA A 9 9.71 45.86 -5.27
C ALA A 9 8.45 44.96 -5.31
N ALA A 10 7.44 45.31 -6.11
CA ALA A 10 6.26 44.46 -6.32
C ALA A 10 6.62 43.14 -6.99
N ARG A 11 7.50 43.17 -8.01
CA ARG A 11 8.01 41.97 -8.69
C ARG A 11 8.76 41.07 -7.72
N GLU A 12 9.70 41.61 -6.94
CA GLU A 12 10.45 40.84 -5.95
C GLU A 12 9.55 40.17 -4.90
N ARG A 13 8.56 40.89 -4.37
CA ARG A 13 7.56 40.30 -3.47
C ARG A 13 6.77 39.18 -4.13
N GLY A 14 6.43 39.33 -5.41
CA GLY A 14 5.79 38.29 -6.22
C GLY A 14 6.65 37.02 -6.31
N TRP A 15 7.95 37.18 -6.64
CA TRP A 15 8.90 36.07 -6.69
C TRP A 15 9.07 35.37 -5.35
N GLN A 16 9.18 36.12 -4.24
CA GLN A 16 9.27 35.55 -2.91
C GLN A 16 8.00 34.76 -2.54
N LYS A 17 6.81 35.28 -2.87
CA LYS A 17 5.54 34.59 -2.64
C LYS A 17 5.46 33.30 -3.44
N ALA A 18 5.79 33.33 -4.73
CA ALA A 18 5.78 32.16 -5.59
C ALA A 18 6.78 31.09 -5.10
N THR A 19 7.97 31.50 -4.68
CA THR A 19 9.00 30.59 -4.15
C THR A 19 8.55 29.93 -2.85
N ARG A 20 7.93 30.69 -1.93
CA ARG A 20 7.35 30.13 -0.70
C ARG A 20 6.24 29.13 -1.01
N ALA A 21 5.34 29.47 -1.93
CA ALA A 21 4.25 28.58 -2.34
C ALA A 21 4.75 27.28 -2.98
N ALA A 22 5.80 27.35 -3.82
CA ALA A 22 6.44 26.18 -4.38
C ALA A 22 7.08 25.31 -3.26
N GLY A 23 7.77 25.95 -2.31
CA GLY A 23 8.35 25.27 -1.16
C GLY A 23 7.32 24.57 -0.27
N THR A 24 6.13 25.15 -0.08
CA THR A 24 5.05 24.49 0.68
C THR A 24 4.45 23.32 -0.09
N ALA A 25 4.21 23.48 -1.40
CA ALA A 25 3.66 22.42 -2.24
C ALA A 25 4.56 21.17 -2.27
N VAL A 26 5.88 21.34 -2.33
CA VAL A 26 6.84 20.22 -2.27
C VAL A 26 6.73 19.47 -0.93
N ARG A 27 6.72 20.19 0.19
CA ARG A 27 6.62 19.57 1.53
C ARG A 27 5.29 18.86 1.72
N GLU A 28 4.20 19.39 1.18
CA GLU A 28 2.88 18.74 1.20
C GLU A 28 2.89 17.45 0.39
N ARG A 29 3.48 17.47 -0.82
CA ARG A 29 3.66 16.27 -1.63
C ARG A 29 4.49 15.20 -0.91
N GLU A 30 5.59 15.59 -0.27
CA GLU A 30 6.43 14.67 0.52
C GLU A 30 5.66 14.07 1.70
N ARG A 31 4.85 14.88 2.41
CA ARG A 31 4.00 14.39 3.51
C ARG A 31 2.95 13.41 3.00
N ALA A 32 2.31 13.71 1.88
CA ALA A 32 1.35 12.80 1.26
C ALA A 32 2.02 11.48 0.87
N ALA A 33 3.18 11.53 0.20
CA ALA A 33 3.94 10.34 -0.18
C ALA A 33 4.30 9.46 1.04
N ARG A 34 4.73 10.07 2.16
CA ARG A 34 5.00 9.35 3.41
C ARG A 34 3.75 8.67 3.97
N ARG A 35 2.59 9.33 3.92
CA ARG A 35 1.31 8.73 4.36
C ARG A 35 0.91 7.55 3.49
N PHE A 36 1.05 7.67 2.17
CA PHE A 36 0.79 6.55 1.26
C PHE A 36 1.75 5.38 1.49
N ALA A 37 3.03 5.66 1.72
CA ALA A 37 4.02 4.64 2.06
C ALA A 37 3.66 3.92 3.38
N ALA A 38 3.24 4.66 4.40
CA ALA A 38 2.80 4.09 5.67
C ALA A 38 1.53 3.24 5.51
N ALA A 39 0.54 3.71 4.75
CA ALA A 39 -0.68 2.96 4.45
C ALA A 39 -0.38 1.68 3.67
N ARG A 40 0.56 1.73 2.72
CA ARG A 40 1.04 0.56 1.99
C ARG A 40 1.70 -0.45 2.93
N ALA A 41 2.61 0.00 3.81
CA ALA A 41 3.24 -0.88 4.78
C ALA A 41 2.23 -1.56 5.73
N GLN A 42 1.17 -0.83 6.14
CA GLN A 42 0.08 -1.41 6.95
C GLN A 42 -0.71 -2.47 6.16
N ARG A 43 -1.00 -2.20 4.89
CA ARG A 43 -1.65 -3.15 4.00
C ARG A 43 -0.79 -4.41 3.83
N ASP A 44 0.49 -4.25 3.51
CA ASP A 44 1.42 -5.37 3.33
C ASP A 44 1.54 -6.21 4.61
N ALA A 45 1.53 -5.57 5.79
CA ALA A 45 1.51 -6.28 7.07
C ALA A 45 0.20 -7.06 7.29
N ALA A 46 -0.95 -6.48 6.95
CA ALA A 46 -2.24 -7.15 7.04
C ALA A 46 -2.34 -8.34 6.07
N GLU A 47 -1.84 -8.19 4.84
CA GLU A 47 -1.80 -9.28 3.85
C GLU A 47 -0.93 -10.44 4.36
N ARG A 48 0.22 -10.17 4.99
CA ARG A 48 1.07 -11.23 5.61
C ARG A 48 0.37 -11.97 6.75
N VAL A 49 -0.36 -11.26 7.60
CA VAL A 49 -1.14 -11.87 8.68
C VAL A 49 -2.23 -12.77 8.09
N MET A 50 -2.97 -12.27 7.10
CA MET A 50 -4.02 -13.02 6.44
C MET A 50 -3.49 -14.27 5.74
N ALA A 51 -2.36 -14.16 5.05
CA ALA A 51 -1.70 -15.28 4.40
C ALA A 51 -1.23 -16.34 5.42
N THR A 52 -0.74 -15.92 6.60
CA THR A 52 -0.37 -16.83 7.68
C THR A 52 -1.59 -17.57 8.24
N VAL A 53 -2.70 -16.87 8.47
CA VAL A 53 -3.97 -17.47 8.94
C VAL A 53 -4.51 -18.46 7.90
N LEU A 54 -4.48 -18.10 6.61
CA LEU A 54 -4.89 -18.99 5.53
C LEU A 54 -4.06 -20.27 5.54
N ARG A 55 -2.74 -20.17 5.71
CA ARG A 55 -1.86 -21.34 5.81
C ARG A 55 -2.24 -22.25 6.98
N GLU A 56 -2.41 -21.69 8.18
CA GLU A 56 -2.78 -22.47 9.36
C GLU A 56 -4.13 -23.19 9.15
N LEU A 57 -5.08 -22.54 8.49
CA LEU A 57 -6.37 -23.15 8.15
C LEU A 57 -6.25 -24.20 7.05
N VAL A 58 -5.39 -24.01 6.05
CA VAL A 58 -5.10 -25.04 5.04
C VAL A 58 -4.49 -26.27 5.71
N ASP A 59 -3.50 -26.09 6.59
CA ASP A 59 -2.88 -27.19 7.33
C ASP A 59 -3.91 -27.94 8.19
N ALA A 60 -4.90 -27.25 8.76
CA ALA A 60 -5.96 -27.84 9.57
C ALA A 60 -7.10 -28.51 8.77
N THR A 61 -7.42 -27.99 7.58
CA THR A 61 -8.61 -28.42 6.80
C THR A 61 -8.26 -29.22 5.54
N GLY A 62 -7.00 -29.19 5.12
CA GLY A 62 -6.51 -29.80 3.88
C GLY A 62 -6.96 -29.11 2.59
N MET A 63 -7.71 -27.99 2.67
CA MET A 63 -8.31 -27.36 1.48
C MET A 63 -8.28 -25.83 1.54
N LEU A 64 -7.57 -25.20 0.58
CA LEU A 64 -7.53 -23.74 0.44
C LEU A 64 -8.91 -23.11 0.25
N ARG A 65 -9.79 -23.76 -0.50
CA ARG A 65 -11.17 -23.27 -0.72
C ARG A 65 -11.95 -23.14 0.59
N THR A 66 -11.78 -24.08 1.50
CA THR A 66 -12.42 -24.05 2.82
C THR A 66 -11.81 -22.98 3.71
N ALA A 67 -10.48 -22.87 3.72
CA ALA A 67 -9.77 -21.81 4.45
C ALA A 67 -10.19 -20.40 3.96
N ALA A 68 -10.26 -20.18 2.66
CA ALA A 68 -10.70 -18.92 2.04
C ALA A 68 -12.13 -18.56 2.47
N ALA A 69 -13.05 -19.53 2.48
CA ALA A 69 -14.42 -19.32 2.93
C ALA A 69 -14.51 -18.96 4.42
N ILE A 70 -13.66 -19.55 5.28
CA ILE A 70 -13.59 -19.23 6.72
C ILE A 70 -13.06 -17.82 6.95
N VAL A 71 -12.00 -17.42 6.24
CA VAL A 71 -11.40 -16.08 6.35
C VAL A 71 -12.29 -15.02 5.70
N GLY A 72 -13.15 -15.41 4.76
CA GLY A 72 -14.08 -14.52 4.06
C GLY A 72 -13.45 -13.81 2.86
N VAL A 73 -12.49 -14.45 2.19
CA VAL A 73 -11.82 -13.93 0.98
C VAL A 73 -12.18 -14.77 -0.24
N SER A 74 -11.99 -14.22 -1.44
CA SER A 74 -12.15 -15.00 -2.66
C SER A 74 -11.06 -16.06 -2.77
N PHE A 75 -11.33 -17.10 -3.56
CA PHE A 75 -10.36 -18.17 -3.77
C PHE A 75 -9.10 -17.64 -4.47
N GLU A 76 -9.26 -16.75 -5.46
CA GLU A 76 -8.15 -16.14 -6.19
C GLU A 76 -7.25 -15.29 -5.29
N GLU A 77 -7.85 -14.57 -4.33
CA GLU A 77 -7.08 -13.79 -3.35
C GLU A 77 -6.35 -14.70 -2.36
N ALA A 78 -6.96 -15.80 -1.96
CA ALA A 78 -6.33 -16.79 -1.10
C ALA A 78 -5.15 -17.49 -1.80
N GLU A 79 -5.28 -17.85 -3.07
CA GLU A 79 -4.18 -18.37 -3.90
C GLU A 79 -3.04 -17.36 -3.98
N ARG A 80 -3.32 -16.11 -4.38
CA ARG A 80 -2.31 -15.04 -4.44
C ARG A 80 -1.54 -14.89 -3.13
N LEU A 81 -2.25 -14.81 -2.00
CA LEU A 81 -1.66 -14.59 -0.68
C LEU A 81 -0.82 -15.78 -0.21
N THR A 82 -1.20 -17.01 -0.57
CA THR A 82 -0.45 -18.22 -0.19
C THR A 82 0.76 -18.47 -1.10
N ASP A 83 0.64 -18.18 -2.40
CA ASP A 83 1.75 -18.22 -3.36
C ASP A 83 2.86 -17.22 -3.00
N GLU A 84 2.51 -16.00 -2.58
CA GLU A 84 3.47 -14.97 -2.15
C GLU A 84 4.27 -15.39 -0.89
N LEU A 85 3.75 -16.33 -0.10
CA LEU A 85 4.46 -16.93 1.03
C LEU A 85 5.32 -18.15 0.65
N GLY A 86 5.33 -18.55 -0.62
CA GLY A 86 6.07 -19.72 -1.10
C GLY A 86 5.42 -21.05 -0.71
N VAL A 87 4.10 -21.07 -0.54
CA VAL A 87 3.36 -22.32 -0.32
C VAL A 87 3.14 -22.97 -1.68
N ASP A 88 3.97 -23.95 -2.02
CA ASP A 88 3.69 -24.85 -3.14
C ASP A 88 2.51 -25.73 -2.72
N LEU A 89 1.27 -25.29 -3.00
CA LEU A 89 0.03 -26.03 -2.70
C LEU A 89 -0.15 -27.27 -3.61
N LEU A 90 0.90 -27.67 -4.31
CA LEU A 90 0.89 -28.87 -5.12
C LEU A 90 0.75 -30.12 -4.22
N THR A 91 -0.40 -30.75 -4.43
CA THR A 91 -0.79 -32.15 -4.16
C THR A 91 -1.35 -32.47 -2.79
N GLY A 92 -2.60 -32.03 -2.57
CA GLY A 92 -3.62 -32.86 -1.92
C GLY A 92 -4.15 -33.97 -2.83
N GLU A 93 -3.25 -34.67 -3.55
CA GLU A 93 -3.56 -35.94 -4.22
C GLU A 93 -2.81 -37.04 -3.46
N GLY A 94 -3.55 -37.87 -2.74
CA GLY A 94 -2.96 -38.98 -1.99
C GLY A 94 -3.87 -39.56 -0.91
N GLY A 95 -5.15 -39.77 -1.23
CA GLY A 95 -5.87 -40.88 -0.62
C GLY A 95 -5.32 -42.20 -1.16
N GLU A 96 -5.37 -43.22 -0.29
CA GLU A 96 -5.08 -44.65 -0.50
C GLU A 96 -3.61 -45.12 -0.32
N GLY A 97 -3.42 -45.93 0.73
CA GLY A 97 -2.18 -46.63 1.10
C GLY A 97 -2.20 -47.11 2.55
#